data_AF-A0A8C6D598-F1
#
_entry.id   AF-A0A8C6D598-F1
#
_cell.length_a   1.000
_cell.length_b   1.000
_cell.length_c   1.000
_cell.angle_alpha   90.00
_cell.angle_beta   90.00
_cell.angle_gamma   90.00
#
_symmetry.space_group_name_H-M   'P 1'
#
loop_
_entity.id
_entity.type
_entity.pdbx_description
1 polymer ?
#
loop_
_entity_poly.entity_id
_entity_poly.type
_entity_poly.pdbx_seq_one_letter_code
_entity_poly.pdbx_strand_id
1 'polypeptide(L)'
;MGDGGGDNFEGMSTDYLKLELLEEIHMKDLTQISILEIRQKIVELEDQVNCNHEDSEWKTCYEAQLELNDQLEKQIASLREKMEKIRGNPSDRLSSIRAYEQMSVESLSTLLKQLKEEKRTLESQVREYALRLERETKAYHKVKDEYHMYLAKMSQLSGSHHSSKTQPVNLHRMKENPVKTGRYNPANQKMVNAKRGPAKKITRSNHLPKLNP
;
A
#
# COMPACT_ATOMS: atom_id res chain seq x y z
N MET A 1 22.12 -27.25 -76.94
CA MET A 1 23.14 -27.15 -78.00
C MET A 1 24.47 -26.99 -77.30
N GLY A 2 25.37 -27.95 -77.49
CA GLY A 2 26.71 -27.91 -76.89
C GLY A 2 27.60 -27.03 -77.75
N ASP A 3 28.12 -25.96 -77.17
CA ASP A 3 29.12 -25.11 -77.80
C ASP A 3 30.49 -25.73 -77.53
N GLY A 4 30.90 -26.60 -78.45
CA GLY A 4 32.24 -27.16 -78.49
C GLY A 4 33.19 -26.14 -79.10
N GLY A 5 33.63 -25.19 -78.28
CA GLY A 5 34.79 -24.35 -78.60
C GLY A 5 36.03 -25.24 -78.63
N GLY A 6 36.44 -25.67 -79.83
CA GLY A 6 37.69 -26.40 -80.02
C GLY A 6 38.86 -25.44 -79.79
N ASP A 7 39.60 -25.63 -78.70
CA ASP A 7 40.85 -24.92 -78.47
C ASP A 7 41.85 -25.29 -79.57
N ASN A 8 42.13 -24.33 -80.43
CA ASN A 8 43.00 -24.50 -81.58
C ASN A 8 44.46 -24.29 -81.15
N PHE A 9 45.08 -25.32 -80.58
CA PHE A 9 46.49 -25.33 -80.12
C PHE A 9 47.50 -25.56 -81.26
N GLU A 10 47.07 -25.54 -82.52
CA GLU A 10 47.88 -25.89 -83.68
C GLU A 10 48.90 -24.78 -84.00
N GLY A 11 50.07 -24.85 -83.34
CA GLY A 11 51.19 -23.93 -83.54
C GLY A 11 51.95 -23.51 -82.27
N MET A 12 51.45 -23.83 -81.07
CA MET A 12 52.13 -23.49 -79.82
C MET A 12 53.10 -24.58 -79.37
N SER A 13 54.33 -24.19 -79.02
CA SER A 13 55.29 -25.09 -78.39
C SER A 13 54.78 -25.53 -77.01
N THR A 14 55.02 -26.79 -76.65
CA THR A 14 54.60 -27.35 -75.34
C THR A 14 55.13 -26.55 -74.15
N ASP A 15 56.28 -25.90 -74.31
CA ASP A 15 56.90 -25.09 -73.26
C ASP A 15 56.18 -23.74 -73.06
N TYR A 16 55.56 -23.20 -74.11
CA TYR A 16 54.71 -22.00 -74.01
C TYR A 16 53.44 -22.30 -73.21
N LEU A 17 52.77 -23.42 -73.49
CA LEU A 17 51.56 -23.83 -72.76
C LEU A 17 51.83 -24.11 -71.27
N LYS A 18 52.99 -24.67 -70.93
CA LYS A 18 53.40 -24.86 -69.53
C LYS A 18 53.62 -23.54 -68.81
N LEU A 19 54.18 -22.54 -69.50
CA LEU A 19 54.40 -21.21 -68.93
C LEU A 19 53.07 -20.52 -68.66
N GLU A 20 52.15 -20.52 -69.62
CA GLU A 20 50.79 -19.97 -69.48
C GLU A 20 50.02 -20.63 -68.33
N LEU A 21 50.09 -21.97 -68.22
CA LEU A 21 49.46 -22.70 -67.12
C LEU A 21 50.00 -22.28 -65.74
N LEU A 22 51.32 -22.04 -65.63
CA LEU A 22 51.93 -21.59 -64.37
C LEU A 22 51.49 -20.17 -64.01
N GLU A 23 51.38 -19.28 -65.00
CA GLU A 23 50.87 -17.92 -64.81
C GLU A 23 49.40 -17.93 -64.37
N GLU A 24 48.56 -18.76 -65.01
CA GLU A 24 47.15 -18.91 -64.67
C GLU A 24 46.96 -19.49 -63.25
N ILE A 25 47.79 -20.46 -62.85
CA ILE A 25 47.79 -20.99 -61.47
C ILE A 25 48.12 -19.88 -60.46
N HIS A 26 49.16 -19.08 -60.73
CA HIS A 26 49.56 -17.99 -59.85
C HIS A 26 48.46 -16.90 -59.74
N MET A 27 47.85 -16.52 -60.87
CA MET A 27 46.75 -15.55 -60.90
C MET A 27 45.52 -16.06 -60.14
N LYS A 28 45.22 -17.36 -60.25
CA LYS A 28 44.16 -18.00 -59.48
C LYS A 28 44.45 -17.97 -57.98
N ASP A 29 45.68 -18.25 -57.56
CA ASP A 29 46.06 -18.20 -56.14
C ASP A 29 45.96 -16.78 -55.56
N LEU A 30 46.41 -15.76 -56.30
CA LEU A 30 46.24 -14.35 -55.93
C LEU A 30 44.76 -13.95 -55.80
N THR A 31 43.94 -14.40 -56.74
CA THR A 31 42.49 -14.16 -56.70
C THR A 31 41.86 -14.85 -55.48
N GLN A 32 42.29 -16.06 -55.16
CA GLN A 32 41.79 -16.80 -54.00
C GLN A 32 42.17 -16.11 -52.68
N ILE A 33 43.39 -15.57 -52.57
CA ILE A 33 43.82 -14.74 -51.43
C ILE A 33 42.93 -13.49 -51.32
N SER A 34 42.73 -12.76 -52.42
CA SER A 34 41.88 -11.57 -52.43
C SER A 34 40.42 -11.87 -52.03
N ILE A 35 39.87 -13.00 -52.49
CA ILE A 35 38.53 -13.45 -52.08
C ILE A 35 38.47 -13.70 -50.57
N LEU A 36 39.50 -14.31 -49.99
CA LEU A 36 39.56 -14.56 -48.54
C LEU A 36 39.67 -13.24 -47.76
N GLU A 37 40.50 -12.30 -48.21
CA GLU A 37 40.63 -10.97 -47.61
C GLU A 37 39.31 -10.19 -47.66
N ILE A 38 38.61 -10.22 -48.80
CA ILE A 38 37.31 -9.58 -48.96
C ILE A 38 36.28 -10.22 -48.03
N ARG A 39 36.24 -11.57 -47.95
CA ARG A 39 35.33 -12.28 -47.03
C ARG A 39 35.59 -11.91 -45.57
N GLN A 40 36.86 -11.86 -45.17
CA GLN A 40 37.24 -11.42 -43.83
C GLN A 40 36.81 -9.97 -43.58
N LYS A 41 36.99 -9.08 -44.55
CA LYS A 41 36.56 -7.68 -44.44
C LYS A 41 35.05 -7.52 -44.34
N ILE A 42 34.29 -8.36 -45.04
CA ILE A 42 32.82 -8.39 -44.92
C ILE A 42 32.44 -8.74 -43.48
N VAL A 43 33.00 -9.80 -42.90
CA VAL A 43 32.71 -10.20 -41.51
C VAL A 43 33.06 -9.09 -40.52
N GLU A 44 34.22 -8.45 -40.66
CA GLU A 44 34.61 -7.31 -39.80
C GLU A 44 33.62 -6.14 -39.87
N LEU A 45 33.16 -5.81 -41.08
CA LEU A 45 32.19 -4.73 -41.28
C LEU A 45 30.80 -5.10 -40.77
N GLU A 46 30.37 -6.36 -40.93
CA GLU A 46 29.12 -6.87 -40.37
C GLU A 46 29.13 -6.81 -38.83
N ASP A 47 30.22 -7.23 -38.19
CA ASP A 47 30.39 -7.13 -36.75
C ASP A 47 30.41 -5.68 -36.27
N GLN A 48 31.09 -4.78 -37.00
CA GLN A 48 31.12 -3.35 -36.67
C GLN A 48 29.73 -2.72 -36.69
N VAL A 49 28.91 -3.04 -37.70
CA VAL A 49 27.52 -2.56 -37.81
C VAL A 49 26.65 -3.13 -36.69
N ASN A 50 26.82 -4.41 -36.37
CA ASN A 50 26.06 -5.06 -35.29
C ASN A 50 26.46 -4.54 -33.89
N CYS A 51 27.70 -4.08 -33.74
CA CYS A 51 28.22 -3.45 -32.53
C CYS A 51 28.03 -1.92 -32.49
N ASN A 52 27.31 -1.30 -33.43
CA ASN A 52 26.95 0.12 -33.35
C ASN A 52 26.04 0.37 -32.14
N HIS A 53 26.69 0.52 -30.98
CA HIS A 53 26.10 0.78 -29.68
C HIS A 53 25.28 2.08 -29.65
N GLU A 54 25.56 3.01 -30.56
CA GLU A 54 24.86 4.30 -30.71
C GLU A 54 23.34 4.12 -30.97
N ASP A 55 22.94 3.13 -31.76
CA ASP A 55 21.52 2.83 -32.01
C ASP A 55 20.80 2.33 -30.75
N SER A 56 21.55 1.62 -29.88
CA SER A 56 21.03 1.14 -28.60
C SER A 56 20.98 2.24 -27.53
N GLU A 57 21.96 3.14 -27.51
CA GLU A 57 22.03 4.27 -26.57
C GLU A 57 20.91 5.28 -26.83
N TRP A 58 20.71 5.68 -28.09
CA TRP A 58 19.68 6.68 -28.40
C TRP A 58 18.29 6.18 -28.05
N LYS A 59 18.04 4.88 -28.26
CA LYS A 59 16.80 4.22 -27.84
C LYS A 59 16.64 4.23 -26.31
N THR A 60 17.67 3.87 -25.55
CA THR A 60 17.63 3.92 -24.08
C THR A 60 17.43 5.35 -23.55
N CYS A 61 18.11 6.33 -24.14
CA CYS A 61 17.93 7.74 -23.80
C CYS A 61 16.50 8.22 -24.10
N TYR A 62 15.93 7.83 -25.25
CA TYR A 62 14.56 8.16 -25.62
C TYR A 62 13.54 7.53 -24.66
N GLU A 63 13.71 6.26 -24.30
CA GLU A 63 12.87 5.58 -23.32
C GLU A 63 12.93 6.25 -21.94
N ALA A 64 14.14 6.59 -21.47
CA ALA A 64 14.32 7.33 -20.22
C ALA A 64 13.67 8.73 -20.26
N GLN A 65 13.74 9.42 -21.40
CA GLN A 65 13.08 10.72 -21.59
C GLN A 65 11.56 10.61 -21.54
N LEU A 66 10.97 9.56 -22.13
CA LEU A 66 9.54 9.31 -22.04
C LEU A 66 9.10 9.06 -20.60
N GLU A 67 9.87 8.29 -19.82
CA GLU A 67 9.57 8.05 -18.41
C GLU A 67 9.64 9.34 -17.58
N LEU A 68 10.68 10.16 -17.79
CA LEU A 68 10.79 11.46 -17.13
C LEU A 68 9.60 12.37 -17.49
N ASN A 69 9.19 12.38 -18.76
CA ASN A 69 8.04 13.17 -19.21
C ASN A 69 6.74 12.71 -18.54
N ASP A 70 6.48 11.41 -18.44
CA ASP A 70 5.32 10.86 -17.73
C ASP A 70 5.32 11.27 -16.23
N GLN A 71 6.49 11.23 -15.58
CA GLN A 71 6.63 11.71 -14.20
C GLN A 71 6.33 13.22 -14.08
N LEU A 72 6.79 14.03 -15.02
CA LEU A 72 6.51 15.48 -15.05
C LEU A 72 5.02 15.75 -15.29
N GLU A 73 4.37 15.03 -16.20
CA GLU A 73 2.93 15.15 -16.44
C GLU A 73 2.12 14.80 -15.18
N LYS A 74 2.49 13.73 -14.48
CA LYS A 74 1.89 13.37 -13.18
C LYS A 74 2.08 14.46 -12.13
N GLN A 75 3.26 15.08 -12.06
CA GLN A 75 3.52 16.20 -11.16
C GLN A 75 2.66 17.43 -11.53
N ILE A 76 2.58 17.78 -12.81
CA ILE A 76 1.74 18.87 -13.31
C ILE A 76 0.26 18.63 -12.95
N ALA A 77 -0.24 17.41 -13.19
CA ALA A 77 -1.61 17.03 -12.84
C ALA A 77 -1.87 17.15 -11.32
N SER A 78 -0.95 16.64 -10.49
CA SER A 78 -1.06 16.75 -9.02
C SER A 78 -1.04 18.20 -8.54
N LEU A 79 -0.16 19.03 -9.11
CA LEU A 79 -0.08 20.45 -8.77
C LEU A 79 -1.35 21.19 -9.19
N ARG A 80 -1.89 20.93 -10.38
CA ARG A 80 -3.16 21.49 -10.84
C ARG A 80 -4.32 21.10 -9.93
N GLU A 81 -4.40 19.84 -9.50
CA GLU A 81 -5.43 19.38 -8.56
C GLU A 81 -5.31 20.10 -7.20
N LYS A 82 -4.09 20.21 -6.66
CA LYS A 82 -3.84 20.95 -5.41
C LYS A 82 -4.20 22.42 -5.54
N MET A 83 -3.85 23.04 -6.66
CA MET A 83 -4.24 24.42 -6.96
C MET A 83 -5.75 24.57 -7.01
N GLU A 84 -6.48 23.66 -7.66
CA GLU A 84 -7.95 23.75 -7.75
C GLU A 84 -8.60 23.60 -6.36
N LYS A 85 -8.09 22.72 -5.49
CA LYS A 85 -8.53 22.61 -4.09
C LYS A 85 -8.33 23.91 -3.30
N ILE A 86 -7.23 24.63 -3.55
CA ILE A 86 -6.95 25.91 -2.88
C ILE A 86 -7.77 27.05 -3.53
N ARG A 87 -8.00 26.96 -4.84
CA ARG A 87 -8.72 27.92 -5.70
C ARG A 87 -10.23 27.89 -5.52
N GLY A 88 -10.80 26.92 -4.80
CA GLY A 88 -12.19 26.98 -4.33
C GLY A 88 -12.52 28.42 -3.92
N ASN A 89 -13.62 28.96 -4.47
CA ASN A 89 -13.84 30.39 -4.66
C ASN A 89 -13.27 31.19 -3.48
N PRO A 90 -12.26 32.06 -3.67
CA PRO A 90 -11.72 32.84 -2.55
C PRO A 90 -12.81 33.67 -1.89
N SER A 91 -13.91 33.96 -2.61
CA SER A 91 -15.17 34.46 -2.06
C SER A 91 -15.67 33.58 -0.91
N ASP A 92 -15.90 32.29 -1.14
CA ASP A 92 -16.51 31.33 -0.19
C ASP A 92 -15.65 31.09 1.05
N ARG A 93 -14.32 30.98 0.90
CA ARG A 93 -13.42 30.68 2.03
C ARG A 93 -13.37 31.78 3.10
N LEU A 94 -13.59 33.02 2.68
CA LEU A 94 -13.61 34.19 3.57
C LEU A 94 -14.99 34.87 3.57
N SER A 95 -16.04 34.22 3.03
CA SER A 95 -17.38 34.81 2.96
C SER A 95 -17.93 35.12 4.34
N SER A 96 -17.71 34.22 5.30
CA SER A 96 -18.09 34.42 6.69
C SER A 96 -17.38 35.63 7.32
N ILE A 97 -16.12 35.88 6.98
CA ILE A 97 -15.33 37.01 7.51
C ILE A 97 -15.73 38.32 6.83
N ARG A 98 -15.87 38.32 5.50
CA ARG A 98 -16.30 39.49 4.72
C ARG A 98 -17.69 39.99 5.10
N ALA A 99 -18.60 39.10 5.51
CA ALA A 99 -19.91 39.49 6.01
C ALA A 99 -19.80 40.44 7.22
N TYR A 100 -18.79 40.25 8.08
CA TYR A 100 -18.52 41.13 9.22
C TYR A 100 -17.77 42.40 8.81
N GLU A 101 -16.85 42.34 7.84
CA GLU A 101 -16.14 43.53 7.33
C GLU A 101 -17.08 44.55 6.66
N GLN A 102 -18.18 44.08 6.07
CA GLN A 102 -19.19 44.94 5.43
C GLN A 102 -20.18 45.58 6.42
N MET A 103 -20.17 45.17 7.69
CA MET A 103 -21.04 45.73 8.72
C MET A 103 -20.50 47.06 9.27
N SER A 104 -21.40 47.92 9.75
CA SER A 104 -20.98 49.10 10.50
C SER A 104 -20.35 48.72 11.85
N VAL A 105 -19.52 49.60 12.39
CA VAL A 105 -18.86 49.41 13.69
C VAL A 105 -19.89 49.26 14.81
N GLU A 106 -20.98 50.01 14.76
CA GLU A 106 -22.09 49.93 15.72
C GLU A 106 -22.75 48.55 15.67
N SER A 107 -23.03 48.03 14.47
CA SER A 107 -23.64 46.71 14.28
C SER A 107 -22.71 45.58 14.74
N LEU A 108 -21.40 45.73 14.54
CA LEU A 108 -20.41 44.79 15.07
C LEU A 108 -20.36 44.82 16.59
N SER A 109 -20.46 46.01 17.19
CA SER A 109 -20.43 46.17 18.66
C SER A 109 -21.66 45.54 19.34
N THR A 110 -22.84 45.67 18.74
CA THR A 110 -24.07 45.06 19.25
C THR A 110 -24.04 43.54 19.12
N LEU A 111 -23.60 43.03 17.96
CA LEU A 111 -23.42 41.60 17.71
C LEU A 111 -22.42 40.99 18.71
N LEU A 112 -21.29 41.66 18.96
CA LEU A 112 -20.30 41.20 19.93
C LEU A 112 -20.88 41.12 21.35
N LYS A 113 -21.70 42.09 21.75
CA LYS A 113 -22.37 42.08 23.05
C LYS A 113 -23.34 40.90 23.17
N GLN A 114 -24.14 40.65 22.12
CA GLN A 114 -25.07 39.53 22.06
C GLN A 114 -24.35 38.18 22.15
N LEU A 115 -23.31 37.97 21.32
CA LEU A 115 -22.51 36.74 21.35
C LEU A 115 -21.85 36.51 22.71
N LYS A 116 -21.43 37.58 23.40
CA LYS A 116 -20.86 37.50 24.75
C LYS A 116 -21.91 37.11 25.81
N GLU A 117 -23.17 37.49 25.65
CA GLU A 117 -24.26 37.04 26.50
C GLU A 117 -24.63 35.58 26.22
N GLU A 118 -24.79 35.22 24.96
CA GLU A 118 -25.09 33.85 24.54
C GLU A 118 -24.02 32.85 25.02
N LYS A 119 -22.74 33.20 24.85
CA LYS A 119 -21.63 32.40 25.40
C LYS A 119 -21.78 32.15 26.90
N ARG A 120 -22.06 33.19 27.69
CA ARG A 120 -22.22 33.08 29.15
C ARG A 120 -23.41 32.18 29.51
N THR A 121 -24.52 32.30 28.78
CA THR A 121 -25.71 31.47 28.96
C THR A 121 -25.40 30.00 28.65
N LEU A 122 -24.77 29.71 27.52
CA LEU A 122 -24.38 28.35 27.13
C LEU A 122 -23.39 27.74 28.12
N GLU A 123 -22.38 28.49 28.57
CA GLU A 123 -21.44 28.05 29.61
C GLU A 123 -22.13 27.75 30.94
N SER A 124 -23.20 28.48 31.28
CA SER A 124 -24.03 28.18 32.45
C SER A 124 -24.82 26.89 32.27
N GLN A 125 -25.45 26.71 31.10
CA GLN A 125 -26.21 25.49 30.79
C GLN A 125 -25.32 24.24 30.80
N VAL A 126 -24.12 24.31 30.22
CA VAL A 126 -23.16 23.20 30.24
C VAL A 126 -22.81 22.81 31.68
N ARG A 127 -22.58 23.78 32.57
CA ARG A 127 -22.33 23.52 33.99
C ARG A 127 -23.54 22.89 34.67
N GLU A 128 -24.74 23.37 34.40
CA GLU A 128 -25.97 22.81 34.95
C GLU A 128 -26.19 21.35 34.52
N TYR A 129 -26.02 21.06 33.22
CA TYR A 129 -26.13 19.70 32.70
C TYR A 129 -25.06 18.78 33.29
N ALA A 130 -23.82 19.25 33.45
CA ALA A 130 -22.78 18.48 34.10
C ALA A 130 -23.15 18.11 35.55
N LEU A 131 -23.66 19.07 36.32
CA LEU A 131 -24.12 18.84 37.70
C LEU A 131 -25.32 17.89 37.76
N ARG A 132 -26.27 18.02 36.83
CA ARG A 132 -27.42 17.11 36.74
C ARG A 132 -26.98 15.68 36.45
N LEU A 133 -26.11 15.53 35.46
CA LEU A 133 -25.55 14.23 35.07
C LEU A 133 -24.78 13.57 36.22
N GLU A 134 -24.00 14.35 36.99
CA GLU A 134 -23.28 13.83 38.16
C GLU A 134 -24.25 13.30 39.24
N ARG A 135 -25.32 14.04 39.54
CA ARG A 135 -26.34 13.61 40.50
C ARG A 135 -27.06 12.35 40.03
N GLU A 136 -27.45 12.30 38.77
CA GLU A 136 -28.14 11.14 38.18
C GLU A 136 -27.23 9.92 38.16
N THR A 137 -25.94 10.10 37.83
CA THR A 137 -24.93 9.03 37.88
C THR A 137 -24.77 8.48 39.30
N LYS A 138 -24.70 9.36 40.31
CA LYS A 138 -24.64 8.93 41.73
C LYS A 138 -25.89 8.17 42.15
N ALA A 139 -27.08 8.65 41.76
CA ALA A 139 -28.34 7.98 42.06
C ALA A 139 -28.44 6.59 41.39
N TYR A 140 -28.02 6.49 40.12
CA TYR A 140 -27.99 5.22 39.39
C TYR A 140 -27.10 4.18 40.08
N HIS A 141 -25.87 4.56 40.45
CA HIS A 141 -24.96 3.63 41.13
C HIS A 141 -25.52 3.19 42.49
N LYS A 142 -26.14 4.10 43.26
CA LYS A 142 -26.78 3.73 44.53
C LYS A 142 -27.86 2.66 44.34
N VAL A 143 -28.77 2.85 43.38
CA VAL A 143 -29.84 1.87 43.08
C VAL A 143 -29.24 0.54 42.59
N LYS A 144 -28.19 0.60 41.77
CA LYS A 144 -27.49 -0.59 41.27
C LYS A 144 -26.80 -1.37 42.39
N ASP A 145 -26.14 -0.69 43.32
CA ASP A 145 -25.49 -1.31 44.47
C ASP A 145 -26.53 -1.95 45.40
N GLU A 146 -27.68 -1.29 45.62
CA GLU A 146 -28.81 -1.86 46.35
C GLU A 146 -29.33 -3.13 45.67
N TYR A 147 -29.54 -3.12 44.35
CA TYR A 147 -29.94 -4.30 43.59
C TYR A 147 -28.95 -5.47 43.75
N HIS A 148 -27.64 -5.20 43.65
CA HIS A 148 -26.61 -6.22 43.86
C HIS A 148 -26.60 -6.76 45.30
N MET A 149 -26.82 -5.90 46.29
CA MET A 149 -26.96 -6.33 47.69
C MET A 149 -28.17 -7.27 47.86
N TYR A 150 -29.32 -6.93 47.29
CA TYR A 150 -30.50 -7.80 47.33
C TYR A 150 -30.27 -9.14 46.65
N LEU A 151 -29.63 -9.13 45.47
CA LEU A 151 -29.27 -10.35 44.74
C LEU A 151 -28.34 -11.25 45.58
N ALA A 152 -27.32 -10.67 46.22
CA ALA A 152 -26.42 -11.41 47.10
C ALA A 152 -27.14 -12.01 48.32
N LYS A 153 -28.07 -11.26 48.94
CA LYS A 153 -28.89 -11.76 50.06
C LYS A 153 -29.76 -12.95 49.63
N MET A 154 -30.39 -12.88 48.46
CA MET A 154 -31.18 -14.00 47.91
C MET A 154 -30.30 -15.23 47.68
N SER A 155 -29.10 -15.07 47.10
CA SER A 155 -28.17 -16.19 46.90
C SER A 155 -27.70 -16.83 48.21
N GLN A 156 -27.45 -16.05 49.26
CA GLN A 156 -27.10 -16.58 50.59
C GLN A 156 -28.25 -17.38 51.21
N LEU A 157 -29.48 -16.87 51.12
CA LEU A 157 -30.69 -17.58 51.60
C LEU A 157 -30.90 -18.90 50.84
N SER A 158 -30.72 -18.90 49.51
CA SER A 158 -30.81 -20.12 48.69
C SER A 158 -29.68 -21.12 49.00
N GLY A 159 -28.45 -20.66 49.25
CA GLY A 159 -27.33 -21.52 49.66
C GLY A 159 -27.53 -22.14 51.05
N SER A 160 -28.11 -21.40 52.00
CA SER A 160 -28.44 -21.88 53.35
C SER A 160 -29.55 -22.94 53.36
N HIS A 161 -30.46 -22.93 52.37
CA HIS A 161 -31.48 -23.98 52.22
C HIS A 161 -30.93 -25.31 51.68
N HIS A 162 -29.69 -25.32 51.15
CA HIS A 162 -29.04 -26.55 50.72
C HIS A 162 -28.19 -27.22 51.80
N SER A 163 -27.69 -26.46 52.79
CA SER A 163 -26.83 -26.98 53.87
C SER A 163 -27.59 -27.59 55.08
N SER A 164 -28.93 -27.55 55.10
CA SER A 164 -29.75 -28.26 56.10
C SER A 164 -30.24 -29.63 55.63
N LYS A 165 -29.91 -30.06 54.40
CA LYS A 165 -30.17 -31.41 53.88
C LYS A 165 -28.88 -32.22 53.81
N THR A 166 -28.31 -32.53 54.95
CA THR A 166 -27.32 -33.61 55.03
C THR A 166 -27.48 -34.36 56.35
N GLN A 167 -28.35 -35.37 56.37
CA GLN A 167 -28.11 -36.65 57.05
C GLN A 167 -29.11 -37.73 56.58
N PRO A 168 -28.72 -39.02 56.66
CA PRO A 168 -29.15 -40.07 55.73
C PRO A 168 -30.10 -41.06 56.41
N VAL A 169 -31.19 -41.50 55.74
CA VAL A 169 -31.83 -42.78 56.06
C VAL A 169 -32.49 -43.36 54.82
N ASN A 170 -31.88 -44.40 54.24
CA ASN A 170 -32.58 -45.39 53.43
C ASN A 170 -32.72 -46.64 54.29
N LEU A 171 -33.97 -47.02 54.60
CA LEU A 171 -34.32 -48.27 55.28
C LEU A 171 -34.81 -49.28 54.24
N HIS A 172 -34.04 -50.37 54.11
CA HIS A 172 -34.48 -51.74 53.84
C HIS A 172 -35.04 -52.17 52.45
N ARG A 173 -34.12 -52.77 51.67
CA ARG A 173 -34.10 -54.15 51.13
C ARG A 173 -35.01 -54.59 49.94
N MET A 174 -34.30 -55.25 49.00
CA MET A 174 -34.67 -56.19 47.91
C MET A 174 -35.09 -55.54 46.57
N LYS A 175 -34.17 -55.49 45.59
CA LYS A 175 -33.93 -56.46 44.48
C LYS A 175 -34.92 -56.15 43.34
N GLU A 176 -34.54 -55.73 42.14
CA GLU A 176 -33.56 -56.32 41.21
C GLU A 176 -33.30 -55.31 40.05
N ASN A 177 -32.09 -55.31 39.50
CA ASN A 177 -31.65 -54.56 38.30
C ASN A 177 -31.90 -55.42 37.02
N PRO A 178 -31.46 -55.02 35.79
CA PRO A 178 -31.12 -53.71 35.19
C PRO A 178 -31.78 -53.55 33.79
N VAL A 179 -31.50 -52.46 33.05
CA VAL A 179 -30.94 -52.52 31.66
C VAL A 179 -30.82 -51.10 31.06
N LYS A 180 -29.55 -50.71 30.86
CA LYS A 180 -28.89 -50.01 29.73
C LYS A 180 -29.82 -49.17 28.81
N THR A 181 -29.51 -47.92 28.48
CA THR A 181 -28.59 -47.52 27.39
C THR A 181 -28.58 -45.99 27.36
N GLY A 182 -27.45 -45.28 27.40
CA GLY A 182 -26.88 -44.72 26.18
C GLY A 182 -26.53 -43.23 26.29
N ARG A 183 -25.21 -42.95 26.40
CA ARG A 183 -24.38 -41.91 25.73
C ARG A 183 -25.03 -40.56 25.34
N TYR A 184 -24.47 -39.38 25.62
CA TYR A 184 -23.16 -38.87 25.17
C TYR A 184 -22.73 -37.59 25.96
N ASN A 185 -21.42 -37.47 26.19
CA ASN A 185 -20.64 -36.27 26.57
C ASN A 185 -20.11 -35.57 25.28
N PRO A 186 -19.21 -34.56 25.33
CA PRO A 186 -19.14 -33.27 26.06
C PRO A 186 -18.75 -32.11 25.09
N ALA A 187 -18.49 -30.88 25.58
CA ALA A 187 -17.29 -30.06 25.24
C ALA A 187 -17.44 -28.58 25.66
N ASN A 188 -16.50 -28.10 26.48
CA ASN A 188 -15.66 -26.90 26.29
C ASN A 188 -16.37 -25.56 25.95
N GLN A 189 -16.12 -24.41 26.58
CA GLN A 189 -14.81 -23.83 26.88
C GLN A 189 -14.98 -22.52 27.68
N LYS A 190 -14.10 -22.30 28.66
CA LYS A 190 -13.85 -21.01 29.33
C LYS A 190 -13.24 -20.02 28.33
N MET A 191 -13.71 -18.77 28.33
CA MET A 191 -12.92 -17.63 27.82
C MET A 191 -12.31 -16.86 28.99
N VAL A 192 -10.98 -16.85 28.99
CA VAL A 192 -10.09 -16.15 29.92
C VAL A 192 -9.97 -14.69 29.49
N ASN A 193 -10.06 -13.78 30.45
CA ASN A 193 -9.81 -12.35 30.28
C ASN A 193 -8.32 -12.09 30.05
N ALA A 194 -7.95 -11.56 28.88
CA ALA A 194 -6.60 -11.08 28.61
C ALA A 194 -6.44 -9.61 29.01
N LYS A 195 -5.46 -9.37 29.87
CA LYS A 195 -5.04 -8.07 30.43
C LYS A 195 -4.57 -7.11 29.33
N ARG A 196 -5.08 -5.87 29.36
CA ARG A 196 -4.60 -4.74 28.56
C ARG A 196 -3.24 -4.28 29.10
N GLY A 197 -2.18 -4.46 28.32
CA GLY A 197 -0.82 -3.98 28.65
C GLY A 197 -0.64 -2.47 28.43
N PRO A 198 0.48 -1.88 28.89
CA PRO A 198 0.69 -0.43 28.87
C PRO A 198 1.11 0.06 27.48
N ALA A 199 0.47 1.14 27.01
CA ALA A 199 0.81 1.81 25.76
C ALA A 199 2.19 2.47 25.84
N LYS A 200 3.09 2.14 24.91
CA LYS A 200 4.38 2.81 24.73
C LYS A 200 4.12 4.22 24.15
N LYS A 201 4.54 5.26 24.88
CA LYS A 201 4.63 6.64 24.37
C LYS A 201 5.74 6.70 23.32
N ILE A 202 5.40 7.04 22.08
CA ILE A 202 6.36 7.40 21.05
C ILE A 202 6.58 8.91 21.16
N THR A 203 7.75 9.32 21.63
CA THR A 203 8.20 10.71 21.59
C THR A 203 8.54 11.06 20.15
N ARG A 204 7.70 11.87 19.51
CA ARG A 204 7.90 12.37 18.14
C ARG A 204 9.00 13.45 18.20
N SER A 205 10.17 13.15 17.64
CA SER A 205 11.26 14.12 17.47
C SER A 205 10.91 15.08 16.33
N ASN A 206 10.76 16.37 16.63
CA ASN A 206 10.56 17.43 15.65
C ASN A 206 11.91 18.10 15.35
N HIS A 207 12.65 17.60 14.36
CA HIS A 207 13.77 18.33 13.80
C HIS A 207 13.60 18.44 12.29
N LEU A 208 13.37 19.67 11.81
CA LEU A 208 13.49 20.04 10.41
C LEU A 208 14.98 20.20 10.07
N PRO A 209 15.43 19.86 8.85
CA PRO A 209 16.82 20.08 8.44
C PRO A 209 17.10 21.59 8.32
N LYS A 210 18.30 22.00 8.77
CA LYS A 210 18.78 23.38 8.68
C LYS A 210 19.09 23.73 7.23
N LEU A 211 18.58 24.87 6.76
CA LEU A 211 19.03 25.52 5.54
C LEU A 211 20.27 26.34 5.89
N ASN A 212 21.37 26.08 5.18
CA ASN A 212 22.58 26.89 5.27
C ASN A 212 22.43 28.14 4.37
N PRO A 213 23.02 29.28 4.76
CA PRO A 213 23.03 30.52 3.98
C PRO A 213 23.88 30.43 2.71
#